data_AF-A0A3M6TED9-F1
#
_entry.id   AF-A0A3M6TED9-F1
#
_cell.length_a   1.000
_cell.length_b   1.000
_cell.length_c   1.000
_cell.angle_alpha   90.00
_cell.angle_beta   90.00
_cell.angle_gamma   90.00
#
_symmetry.space_group_name_H-M   'P 1'
#
loop_
_entity.id
_entity.type
_entity.pdbx_description
1 polymer ?
#
loop_
_entity_poly.entity_id
_entity_poly.type
_entity_poly.pdbx_seq_one_letter_code
_entity_poly.pdbx_strand_id
1 'polypeptide(L)'
;MAGQYPGYGGYNPAAGSNPYGNQPHPQGYGQPPGYPPSMGYPPPGGGYPGGYGGSSAPPPGADPTLWNWFVTVDRDRSGQITADELQQALLNGNWSHFNSETCRLMIGIFDRDQSGTISFQEFQQLWQYIQQWKGAFDRYDSDRSGAIESQELHRAFAEMGFNVSPNFVNIVVTRFDQHARRSLKLDSFIQCCVMLRGLTDAFRVRDTTMNGSITINYEDFMCMVLLNKP
;
A
#
# COMPACT_ATOMS: atom_id res chain seq x y z
N MET A 1 -31.25 9.09 50.77
CA MET A 1 -30.74 7.80 51.30
C MET A 1 -29.33 7.63 50.78
N ALA A 2 -28.39 7.50 51.70
CA ALA A 2 -26.95 7.42 51.47
C ALA A 2 -26.48 5.95 51.37
N GLY A 3 -25.27 5.77 50.83
CA GLY A 3 -24.46 4.53 50.83
C GLY A 3 -23.49 4.61 49.66
N GLN A 4 -22.27 5.15 49.75
CA GLN A 4 -21.18 5.02 50.73
C GLN A 4 -20.61 3.58 50.77
N TYR A 5 -19.52 3.39 50.03
CA TYR A 5 -18.59 2.26 50.18
C TYR A 5 -17.24 2.78 50.73
N PRO A 6 -16.52 1.99 51.55
CA PRO A 6 -15.41 2.47 52.38
C PRO A 6 -14.04 2.30 51.73
N GLY A 7 -13.11 3.20 52.08
CA GLY A 7 -11.67 2.97 51.94
C GLY A 7 -11.06 2.40 53.23
N TYR A 8 -9.80 1.96 53.16
CA TYR A 8 -8.74 2.04 54.20
C TYR A 8 -7.47 1.39 53.62
N GLY A 9 -6.33 2.10 53.54
CA GLY A 9 -5.16 1.94 54.42
C GLY A 9 -4.15 0.93 53.81
N GLY A 10 -2.90 1.23 53.45
CA GLY A 10 -1.92 2.12 54.05
C GLY A 10 -1.10 1.34 55.08
N TYR A 11 0.04 0.73 54.71
CA TYR A 11 1.19 0.48 55.60
C TYR A 11 2.42 -0.01 54.79
N ASN A 12 3.53 0.70 54.95
CA ASN A 12 4.91 0.28 54.70
C ASN A 12 5.62 0.34 56.07
N PRO A 13 6.62 -0.50 56.39
CA PRO A 13 7.98 0.06 56.42
C PRO A 13 9.16 -0.94 56.22
N ALA A 14 10.28 -0.36 55.73
CA ALA A 14 11.70 -0.56 56.16
C ALA A 14 12.34 -1.97 56.06
N ALA A 15 13.66 -2.18 55.93
CA ALA A 15 14.86 -1.42 55.58
C ALA A 15 16.05 -2.43 55.65
N GLY A 16 17.16 -2.16 54.95
CA GLY A 16 18.47 -2.82 55.13
C GLY A 16 19.18 -3.09 53.79
N SER A 17 20.01 -2.22 53.23
CA SER A 17 21.39 -1.78 53.59
C SER A 17 22.53 -2.60 52.93
N ASN A 18 22.97 -2.15 51.72
CA ASN A 18 24.34 -1.90 51.17
C ASN A 18 25.49 -2.97 51.26
N PRO A 19 26.67 -2.82 50.59
CA PRO A 19 27.12 -2.02 49.41
C PRO A 19 28.15 -2.73 48.45
N TYR A 20 28.75 -1.97 47.50
CA TYR A 20 29.88 -2.24 46.55
C TYR A 20 29.53 -2.88 45.19
N GLY A 21 29.86 -2.33 44.02
CA GLY A 21 30.62 -1.13 43.67
C GLY A 21 30.77 -1.00 42.13
N ASN A 22 31.28 0.17 41.72
CA ASN A 22 31.78 0.59 40.38
C ASN A 22 30.82 1.16 39.31
N GLN A 23 31.08 2.45 39.04
CA GLN A 23 30.83 3.27 37.84
C GLN A 23 32.24 3.75 37.36
N PRO A 24 32.49 4.37 36.16
CA PRO A 24 31.54 4.93 35.18
C PRO A 24 31.89 4.84 33.64
N HIS A 25 30.90 5.22 32.80
CA HIS A 25 30.95 6.05 31.55
C HIS A 25 31.16 5.40 30.13
N PRO A 26 30.75 6.06 28.99
CA PRO A 26 29.40 6.00 28.39
C PRO A 26 29.40 5.78 26.84
N GLN A 27 28.24 6.02 26.19
CA GLN A 27 27.95 6.36 24.76
C GLN A 27 27.08 5.36 23.98
N GLY A 28 26.00 5.85 23.37
CA GLY A 28 25.39 5.26 22.17
C GLY A 28 23.88 5.40 22.11
N TYR A 29 23.39 6.23 21.19
CA TYR A 29 21.98 6.61 20.99
C TYR A 29 21.04 5.43 20.72
N GLY A 30 19.78 5.60 21.15
CA GLY A 30 18.71 4.61 21.03
C GLY A 30 18.33 4.22 19.60
N GLN A 31 17.94 2.95 19.45
CA GLN A 31 17.38 2.41 18.21
C GLN A 31 15.86 2.66 18.16
N PRO A 32 15.29 3.04 17.00
CA PRO A 32 13.84 3.00 16.80
C PRO A 32 13.34 1.57 16.53
N PRO A 33 12.03 1.28 16.73
CA PRO A 33 11.49 -0.08 16.81
C PRO A 33 11.52 -0.83 15.47
N GLY A 34 11.80 -2.14 15.56
CA GLY A 34 12.01 -3.04 14.45
C GLY A 34 10.80 -3.19 13.49
N TYR A 35 11.13 -3.18 12.20
CA TYR A 35 10.29 -3.69 11.12
C TYR A 35 10.14 -5.22 11.24
N PRO A 36 8.95 -5.80 10.99
CA PRO A 36 8.78 -7.25 10.90
C PRO A 36 9.48 -7.85 9.66
N PRO A 37 9.81 -9.16 9.67
CA PRO A 37 10.83 -9.73 8.82
C PRO A 37 10.41 -9.91 7.36
N SER A 38 11.43 -9.70 6.53
CA SER A 38 11.56 -9.79 5.08
C SER A 38 10.97 -11.04 4.41
N MET A 39 10.24 -10.79 3.31
CA MET A 39 10.07 -11.76 2.22
C MET A 39 11.44 -12.03 1.58
N GLY A 40 11.73 -13.30 1.24
CA GLY A 40 13.05 -13.77 0.83
C GLY A 40 13.62 -13.02 -0.39
N TYR A 41 14.67 -12.24 -0.15
CA TYR A 41 15.56 -11.69 -1.17
C TYR A 41 16.81 -12.55 -1.28
N PRO A 42 17.44 -12.64 -2.48
CA PRO A 42 18.80 -13.17 -2.58
C PRO A 42 19.75 -12.27 -1.76
N PRO A 43 20.73 -12.84 -1.03
CA PRO A 43 21.60 -12.08 -0.14
C PRO A 43 22.50 -11.13 -0.96
N PRO A 44 22.80 -9.92 -0.46
CA PRO A 44 23.87 -9.11 -1.02
C PRO A 44 25.20 -9.78 -0.63
N GLY A 45 25.73 -10.60 -1.54
CA GLY A 45 27.07 -11.16 -1.44
C GLY A 45 28.10 -10.03 -1.42
N GLY A 46 28.86 -9.97 -0.33
CA GLY A 46 29.87 -8.94 -0.11
C GLY A 46 31.10 -9.04 -1.01
N GLY A 47 31.60 -7.86 -1.37
CA GLY A 47 33.02 -7.55 -1.55
C GLY A 47 33.68 -7.96 -2.87
N TYR A 48 33.80 -7.02 -3.81
CA TYR A 48 34.96 -6.93 -4.72
C TYR A 48 35.29 -5.46 -5.10
N PRO A 49 36.59 -5.11 -5.27
CA PRO A 49 37.05 -3.78 -5.61
C PRO A 49 37.13 -3.57 -7.13
N GLY A 50 36.82 -2.36 -7.60
CA GLY A 50 37.25 -1.84 -8.90
C GLY A 50 36.42 -2.26 -10.12
N GLY A 51 35.64 -1.31 -10.64
CA GLY A 51 34.94 -1.44 -11.92
C GLY A 51 33.82 -0.43 -12.07
N TYR A 52 34.16 0.84 -12.34
CA TYR A 52 33.18 1.90 -12.60
C TYR A 52 32.42 1.62 -13.90
N GLY A 53 31.24 1.03 -13.76
CA GLY A 53 30.28 0.78 -14.84
C GLY A 53 28.91 1.35 -14.51
N GLY A 54 28.78 2.68 -14.54
CA GLY A 54 27.52 3.38 -14.81
C GLY A 54 26.37 3.22 -13.80
N SER A 55 26.64 3.17 -12.50
CA SER A 55 25.58 3.40 -11.50
C SER A 55 25.44 4.91 -11.29
N SER A 56 24.40 5.50 -11.85
CA SER A 56 24.05 6.91 -11.60
C SER A 56 23.90 7.12 -10.09
N ALA A 57 24.66 8.07 -9.53
CA ALA A 57 24.54 8.42 -8.12
C ALA A 57 23.12 8.96 -7.83
N PRO A 58 22.57 8.72 -6.62
CA PRO A 58 21.28 9.29 -6.25
C PRO A 58 21.31 10.82 -6.41
N PRO A 59 20.24 11.43 -6.95
CA PRO A 59 20.11 12.88 -6.99
C PRO A 59 20.26 13.49 -5.60
N PRO A 60 20.78 14.73 -5.47
CA PRO A 60 20.87 15.41 -4.18
C PRO A 60 19.50 15.46 -3.47
N GLY A 61 19.43 14.95 -2.24
CA GLY A 61 18.20 14.88 -1.45
C GLY A 61 17.29 13.68 -1.74
N ALA A 62 17.65 12.79 -2.67
CA ALA A 62 16.95 11.55 -2.91
C ALA A 62 17.21 10.52 -1.80
N ASP A 63 16.20 9.72 -1.47
CA ASP A 63 16.36 8.55 -0.62
C ASP A 63 17.22 7.49 -1.36
N PRO A 64 18.38 7.07 -0.82
CA PRO A 64 19.27 6.15 -1.51
C PRO A 64 18.67 4.76 -1.77
N THR A 65 17.81 4.27 -0.88
CA THR A 65 17.15 2.97 -1.03
C THR A 65 16.12 3.03 -2.14
N LEU A 66 15.34 4.11 -2.19
CA LEU A 66 14.36 4.34 -3.23
C LEU A 66 14.99 4.57 -4.60
N TRP A 67 16.11 5.30 -4.65
CA TRP A 67 16.91 5.46 -5.85
C TRP A 67 17.43 4.13 -6.38
N ASN A 68 17.97 3.28 -5.51
CA ASN A 68 18.44 1.96 -5.93
C ASN A 68 17.29 1.09 -6.47
N TRP A 69 16.10 1.22 -5.90
CA TRP A 69 14.91 0.53 -6.41
C TRP A 69 14.51 1.06 -7.78
N PHE A 70 14.48 2.39 -7.96
CA PHE A 70 14.23 3.04 -9.25
C PHE A 70 15.17 2.52 -10.34
N VAL A 71 16.49 2.53 -10.08
CA VAL A 71 17.51 2.03 -11.01
C VAL A 71 17.37 0.53 -11.29
N THR A 72 16.80 -0.24 -10.36
CA THR A 72 16.52 -1.67 -10.57
C THR A 72 15.32 -1.89 -11.51
N VAL A 73 14.33 -1.00 -11.46
CA VAL A 73 13.14 -1.05 -12.32
C VAL A 73 13.42 -0.50 -13.71
N ASP A 74 14.13 0.62 -13.80
CA ASP A 74 14.59 1.24 -15.04
C ASP A 74 15.68 0.37 -15.69
N ARG A 75 15.25 -0.61 -16.49
CA ARG A 75 16.11 -1.67 -17.03
C ARG A 75 16.96 -1.17 -18.16
N ASP A 76 16.40 -0.29 -18.98
CA ASP A 76 17.13 0.31 -20.10
C ASP A 76 17.97 1.53 -19.69
N ARG A 77 17.83 2.00 -18.44
CA ARG A 77 18.53 3.15 -17.87
C ARG A 77 18.21 4.44 -18.61
N SER A 78 16.99 4.56 -19.13
CA SER A 78 16.49 5.77 -19.78
C SER A 78 16.26 6.92 -18.79
N GLY A 79 16.21 6.62 -17.49
CA GLY A 79 15.86 7.58 -16.44
C GLY A 79 14.35 7.75 -16.29
N GLN A 80 13.55 6.95 -16.98
CA GLN A 80 12.09 6.96 -16.96
C GLN A 80 11.58 5.52 -16.88
N ILE A 81 10.59 5.24 -16.04
CA ILE A 81 10.01 3.90 -15.90
C ILE A 81 8.77 3.78 -16.80
N THR A 82 8.80 2.80 -17.70
CA THR A 82 7.64 2.42 -18.51
C THR A 82 6.68 1.49 -17.75
N ALA A 83 5.45 1.35 -18.24
CA ALA A 83 4.48 0.41 -17.66
C ALA A 83 4.99 -1.05 -17.70
N ASP A 84 5.74 -1.42 -18.74
CA ASP A 84 6.28 -2.77 -18.90
C ASP A 84 7.43 -3.04 -17.92
N GLU A 85 8.29 -2.06 -17.69
CA GLU A 85 9.35 -2.15 -16.67
C GLU A 85 8.76 -2.24 -15.26
N LEU A 86 7.73 -1.43 -14.97
CA LEU A 86 7.00 -1.49 -13.72
C LEU A 86 6.36 -2.87 -13.52
N GLN A 87 5.74 -3.43 -14.56
CA GLN A 87 5.14 -4.77 -14.52
C GLN A 87 6.15 -5.87 -14.21
N GLN A 88 7.36 -5.76 -14.80
CA GLN A 88 8.42 -6.74 -14.59
C GLN A 88 9.04 -6.64 -13.19
N ALA A 89 9.04 -5.46 -12.59
CA ALA A 89 9.54 -5.22 -11.25
C ALA A 89 8.55 -5.59 -10.14
N LEU A 90 7.24 -5.44 -10.39
CA LEU A 90 6.20 -5.72 -9.40
C LEU A 90 5.73 -7.18 -9.46
N LEU A 91 5.93 -7.89 -8.36
CA LEU A 91 5.47 -9.26 -8.16
C LEU A 91 4.36 -9.31 -7.11
N ASN A 92 3.34 -10.09 -7.40
CA ASN A 92 2.33 -10.52 -6.43
C ASN A 92 2.94 -11.49 -5.41
N GLY A 93 2.26 -11.72 -4.27
CA GLY A 93 2.75 -12.62 -3.21
C GLY A 93 3.04 -14.06 -3.65
N ASN A 94 2.46 -14.49 -4.78
CA ASN A 94 2.68 -15.78 -5.43
C ASN A 94 3.70 -15.74 -6.59
N TRP A 95 4.53 -14.69 -6.66
CA TRP A 95 5.57 -14.50 -7.68
C TRP A 95 5.06 -14.29 -9.12
N SER A 96 3.76 -14.15 -9.32
CA SER A 96 3.22 -13.73 -10.62
C SER A 96 3.41 -12.23 -10.84
N HIS A 97 3.68 -11.83 -12.08
CA HIS A 97 3.73 -10.41 -12.46
C HIS A 97 2.39 -9.71 -12.24
N PHE A 98 2.46 -8.41 -12.01
CA PHE A 98 1.28 -7.57 -11.96
C PHE A 98 0.53 -7.57 -13.30
N ASN A 99 -0.78 -7.37 -13.25
CA ASN A 99 -1.58 -7.06 -14.42
C ASN A 99 -1.06 -5.80 -15.13
N SER A 100 -0.85 -5.90 -16.44
CA SER A 100 -0.41 -4.79 -17.30
C SER A 100 -1.39 -3.60 -17.25
N GLU A 101 -2.70 -3.86 -17.13
CA GLU A 101 -3.70 -2.80 -17.00
C GLU A 101 -3.58 -2.06 -15.67
N THR A 102 -3.30 -2.77 -14.57
CA THR A 102 -3.03 -2.14 -13.28
C THR A 102 -1.76 -1.30 -13.33
N CYS A 103 -0.72 -1.75 -14.03
CA CYS A 103 0.51 -0.97 -14.20
C CYS A 103 0.24 0.31 -14.98
N ARG A 104 -0.50 0.25 -16.11
CA ARG A 104 -0.91 1.45 -16.87
C ARG A 104 -1.72 2.42 -16.04
N LEU A 105 -2.68 1.92 -15.26
CA LEU A 105 -3.46 2.72 -14.32
C LEU A 105 -2.54 3.41 -13.30
N MET A 106 -1.56 2.69 -12.74
CA MET A 106 -0.60 3.29 -11.81
C MET A 106 0.25 4.38 -12.46
N ILE A 107 0.71 4.18 -13.71
CA ILE A 107 1.39 5.24 -14.47
C ILE A 107 0.45 6.45 -14.59
N GLY A 108 -0.78 6.27 -15.08
CA GLY A 108 -1.73 7.36 -15.31
C GLY A 108 -2.10 8.19 -14.08
N ILE A 109 -2.06 7.61 -12.87
CA ILE A 109 -2.32 8.35 -11.63
C ILE A 109 -1.16 9.30 -11.25
N PHE A 110 0.08 8.92 -11.57
CA PHE A 110 1.28 9.61 -11.08
C PHE A 110 2.06 10.36 -12.16
N ASP A 111 1.84 10.04 -13.43
CA ASP A 111 2.38 10.71 -14.62
C ASP A 111 1.74 12.11 -14.75
N ARG A 112 2.39 13.10 -14.16
CA ARG A 112 1.91 14.49 -14.12
C ARG A 112 2.25 15.25 -15.39
N ASP A 113 3.36 14.88 -16.02
CA ASP A 113 3.83 15.52 -17.25
C ASP A 113 3.25 14.88 -18.52
N GLN A 114 2.44 13.82 -18.36
CA GLN A 114 1.79 13.08 -19.45
C GLN A 114 2.79 12.48 -20.43
N SER A 115 3.98 12.12 -19.94
CA SER A 115 5.02 11.50 -20.74
C SER A 115 4.68 10.06 -21.13
N GLY A 116 3.70 9.43 -20.45
CA GLY A 116 3.42 8.01 -20.53
C GLY A 116 4.41 7.16 -19.73
N THR A 117 5.27 7.79 -18.92
CA THR A 117 6.32 7.16 -18.13
C THR A 117 6.38 7.77 -16.73
N ILE A 118 7.19 7.18 -15.85
CA ILE A 118 7.39 7.67 -14.48
C ILE A 118 8.84 8.11 -14.28
N SER A 119 9.02 9.40 -14.03
CA SER A 119 10.29 9.95 -13.58
C SER A 119 10.61 9.53 -12.14
N PHE A 120 11.86 9.72 -11.69
CA PHE A 120 12.20 9.41 -10.30
C PHE A 120 11.34 10.19 -9.28
N GLN A 121 11.00 11.46 -9.57
CA GLN A 121 10.19 12.29 -8.68
C GLN A 121 8.75 11.74 -8.52
N GLU A 122 8.17 11.23 -9.60
CA GLU A 122 6.85 10.60 -9.59
C GLU A 122 6.92 9.21 -8.96
N PHE A 123 8.02 8.50 -9.21
CA PHE A 123 8.28 7.19 -8.64
C PHE A 123 8.25 7.20 -7.11
N GLN A 124 8.72 8.27 -6.46
CA GLN A 124 8.68 8.36 -5.01
C GLN A 124 7.25 8.29 -4.46
N GLN A 125 6.31 8.94 -5.15
CA GLN A 125 4.90 8.96 -4.75
C GLN A 125 4.22 7.64 -5.09
N LEU A 126 4.50 7.09 -6.29
CA LEU A 126 4.03 5.77 -6.69
C LEU A 126 4.50 4.68 -5.72
N TRP A 127 5.76 4.73 -5.27
CA TRP A 127 6.29 3.77 -4.31
C TRP A 127 5.55 3.83 -2.98
N GLN A 128 5.36 5.02 -2.41
CA GLN A 128 4.61 5.19 -1.17
C GLN A 128 3.17 4.69 -1.32
N TYR A 129 2.55 4.92 -2.47
CA TYR A 129 1.21 4.44 -2.79
C TYR A 129 1.15 2.91 -2.80
N ILE A 130 2.09 2.25 -3.48
CA ILE A 130 2.19 0.78 -3.51
C ILE A 130 2.38 0.22 -2.09
N GLN A 131 3.24 0.83 -1.27
CA GLN A 131 3.46 0.38 0.12
C GLN A 131 2.19 0.51 0.98
N GLN A 132 1.43 1.59 0.82
CA GLN A 132 0.16 1.77 1.53
C GLN A 132 -0.86 0.71 1.12
N TRP A 133 -0.98 0.42 -0.17
CA TRP A 133 -1.87 -0.64 -0.66
C TRP A 133 -1.44 -2.02 -0.21
N LYS A 134 -0.14 -2.31 -0.19
CA LYS A 134 0.38 -3.56 0.35
C LYS A 134 0.03 -3.71 1.82
N GLY A 135 0.24 -2.67 2.63
CA GLY A 135 -0.13 -2.69 4.04
C GLY A 135 -1.65 -2.79 4.28
N ALA A 136 -2.48 -2.30 3.36
CA ALA A 136 -3.93 -2.55 3.40
C ALA A 136 -4.26 -4.01 3.01
N PHE A 137 -3.65 -4.51 1.95
CA PHE A 137 -3.83 -5.88 1.48
C PHE A 137 -3.45 -6.90 2.55
N ASP A 138 -2.27 -6.76 3.17
CA ASP A 138 -1.79 -7.64 4.24
C ASP A 138 -2.68 -7.62 5.50
N ARG A 139 -3.47 -6.55 5.69
CA ARG A 139 -4.45 -6.45 6.78
C ARG A 139 -5.76 -7.15 6.44
N TYR A 140 -6.17 -7.14 5.17
CA TYR A 140 -7.43 -7.73 4.73
C TYR A 140 -7.31 -9.21 4.40
N ASP A 141 -6.18 -9.64 3.83
CA ASP A 141 -5.77 -11.04 3.64
C ASP A 141 -5.48 -11.67 5.02
N SER A 142 -6.56 -12.06 5.70
CA SER A 142 -6.56 -12.45 7.10
C SER A 142 -5.95 -13.84 7.30
N ASP A 143 -6.12 -14.71 6.30
CA ASP A 143 -5.57 -16.06 6.29
C ASP A 143 -4.17 -16.14 5.67
N ARG A 144 -3.65 -15.02 5.14
CA ARG A 144 -2.35 -14.91 4.47
C ARG A 144 -2.24 -15.86 3.27
N SER A 145 -3.33 -16.07 2.57
CA SER A 145 -3.37 -16.85 1.35
C SER A 145 -2.63 -16.19 0.19
N GLY A 146 -2.33 -14.89 0.29
CA GLY A 146 -1.75 -14.08 -0.77
C GLY A 146 -2.79 -13.59 -1.78
N ALA A 147 -4.07 -13.67 -1.45
CA ALA A 147 -5.21 -13.21 -2.23
C ALA A 147 -6.36 -12.79 -1.31
N ILE A 148 -7.18 -11.83 -1.73
CA ILE A 148 -8.37 -11.39 -1.01
C ILE A 148 -9.60 -12.09 -1.59
N GLU A 149 -10.29 -12.89 -0.78
CA GLU A 149 -11.54 -13.54 -1.16
C GLU A 149 -12.76 -12.63 -0.98
N SER A 150 -13.94 -13.02 -1.51
CA SER A 150 -15.17 -12.22 -1.41
C SER A 150 -15.52 -11.82 0.03
N GLN A 151 -15.28 -12.68 1.02
CA GLN A 151 -15.59 -12.38 2.42
C GLN A 151 -14.66 -11.31 2.98
N GLU A 152 -13.37 -11.37 2.65
CA GLU A 152 -12.36 -10.40 3.06
C GLU A 152 -12.57 -9.07 2.33
N LEU A 153 -12.90 -9.11 1.04
CA LEU A 153 -13.22 -7.90 0.28
C LEU A 153 -14.46 -7.19 0.82
N HIS A 154 -15.49 -7.95 1.24
CA HIS A 154 -16.69 -7.36 1.85
C HIS A 154 -16.36 -6.63 3.16
N ARG A 155 -15.50 -7.21 4.00
CA ARG A 155 -15.00 -6.54 5.21
C ARG A 155 -14.16 -5.30 4.88
N ALA A 156 -13.24 -5.42 3.92
CA ALA A 156 -12.41 -4.31 3.46
C ALA A 156 -13.26 -3.13 2.98
N PHE A 157 -14.29 -3.41 2.18
CA PHE A 157 -15.23 -2.40 1.71
C PHE A 157 -16.01 -1.74 2.86
N ALA A 158 -16.48 -2.52 3.83
CA ALA A 158 -17.15 -1.95 5.01
C ALA A 158 -16.22 -1.01 5.79
N GLU A 159 -14.96 -1.39 6.01
CA GLU A 159 -13.96 -0.56 6.70
C GLU A 159 -13.59 0.71 5.91
N MET A 160 -13.58 0.63 4.58
CA MET A 160 -13.41 1.78 3.69
C MET A 160 -14.65 2.68 3.61
N GLY A 161 -15.75 2.32 4.28
CA GLY A 161 -17.00 3.08 4.31
C GLY A 161 -17.94 2.81 3.14
N PHE A 162 -17.74 1.72 2.39
CA PHE A 162 -18.67 1.26 1.36
C PHE A 162 -19.71 0.32 1.98
N ASN A 163 -20.99 0.72 1.91
CA ASN A 163 -22.10 -0.13 2.31
C ASN A 163 -22.67 -0.88 1.08
N VAL A 164 -22.07 -2.02 0.75
CA VAL A 164 -22.44 -2.82 -0.41
C VAL A 164 -22.89 -4.23 -0.04
N SER A 165 -23.76 -4.81 -0.86
CA SER A 165 -24.27 -6.16 -0.64
C SER A 165 -23.21 -7.23 -0.96
N PRO A 166 -23.26 -8.41 -0.30
CA PRO A 166 -22.38 -9.54 -0.66
C PRO A 166 -22.48 -9.96 -2.13
N ASN A 167 -23.66 -9.82 -2.74
CA ASN A 167 -23.87 -10.10 -4.16
C ASN A 167 -23.08 -9.13 -5.05
N PHE A 168 -23.08 -7.84 -4.70
CA PHE A 168 -22.27 -6.85 -5.40
C PHE A 168 -20.78 -7.16 -5.27
N VAL A 169 -20.32 -7.52 -4.08
CA VAL A 169 -18.91 -7.92 -3.86
C VAL A 169 -18.52 -9.11 -4.73
N ASN A 170 -19.38 -10.13 -4.86
CA ASN A 170 -19.10 -11.26 -5.76
C ASN A 170 -18.98 -10.82 -7.22
N ILE A 171 -19.84 -9.92 -7.69
CA ILE A 171 -19.74 -9.36 -9.05
C ILE A 171 -18.41 -8.63 -9.24
N VAL A 172 -17.99 -7.85 -8.24
CA VAL A 172 -16.71 -7.14 -8.26
C VAL A 172 -15.54 -8.13 -8.31
N VAL A 173 -15.50 -9.15 -7.46
CA VAL A 173 -14.45 -10.17 -7.48
C VAL A 173 -14.39 -10.83 -8.86
N THR A 174 -15.52 -11.30 -9.39
CA THR A 174 -15.57 -11.93 -10.72
C THR A 174 -15.12 -11.00 -11.84
N ARG A 175 -15.36 -9.69 -11.73
CA ARG A 175 -14.98 -8.70 -12.75
C ARG A 175 -13.47 -8.43 -12.81
N PHE A 176 -12.76 -8.59 -11.70
CA PHE A 176 -11.32 -8.29 -11.57
C PHE A 176 -10.43 -9.53 -11.38
N ASP A 177 -11.05 -10.69 -11.18
CA ASP A 177 -10.38 -11.98 -11.14
C ASP A 177 -10.13 -12.51 -12.55
N GLN A 178 -8.88 -12.34 -13.01
CA GLN A 178 -8.46 -12.78 -14.34
C GLN A 178 -8.43 -14.31 -14.51
N HIS A 179 -8.34 -15.07 -13.41
CA HIS A 179 -8.07 -16.51 -13.47
C HIS A 179 -9.23 -17.36 -12.90
N ALA A 180 -10.39 -16.74 -12.65
CA ALA A 180 -11.56 -17.38 -12.07
C ALA A 180 -11.28 -18.17 -10.77
N ARG A 181 -10.31 -17.69 -9.97
CA ARG A 181 -9.95 -18.24 -8.65
C ARG A 181 -10.88 -17.80 -7.53
N ARG A 182 -11.80 -16.88 -7.82
CA ARG A 182 -12.71 -16.22 -6.88
C ARG A 182 -11.98 -15.43 -5.78
N SER A 183 -10.81 -14.90 -6.12
CA SER A 183 -9.99 -14.09 -5.22
C SER A 183 -9.20 -13.04 -6.01
N LEU A 184 -8.82 -11.96 -5.34
CA LEU A 184 -8.09 -10.84 -5.91
C LEU A 184 -6.66 -10.82 -5.39
N LYS A 185 -5.68 -10.83 -6.29
CA LYS A 185 -4.29 -10.54 -5.94
C LYS A 185 -4.13 -9.04 -5.70
N LEU A 186 -2.95 -8.62 -5.21
CA LEU A 186 -2.66 -7.23 -4.88
C LEU A 186 -2.94 -6.28 -6.06
N ASP A 187 -2.50 -6.62 -7.26
CA ASP A 187 -2.74 -5.84 -8.47
C ASP A 187 -4.23 -5.68 -8.82
N SER A 188 -5.01 -6.77 -8.81
CA SER A 188 -6.45 -6.75 -9.04
C SER A 188 -7.20 -6.01 -7.94
N PHE A 189 -6.75 -6.13 -6.69
CA PHE A 189 -7.31 -5.41 -5.55
C PHE A 189 -7.11 -3.90 -5.69
N ILE A 190 -5.90 -3.44 -6.03
CA ILE A 190 -5.62 -2.02 -6.28
C ILE A 190 -6.48 -1.49 -7.42
N GLN A 191 -6.53 -2.21 -8.55
CA GLN A 191 -7.35 -1.81 -9.70
C GLN A 191 -8.82 -1.68 -9.33
N CYS A 192 -9.35 -2.65 -8.60
CA CYS A 192 -10.72 -2.66 -8.10
C CYS A 192 -11.01 -1.45 -7.21
N CYS A 193 -10.18 -1.21 -6.19
CA CYS A 193 -10.39 -0.12 -5.24
C CYS A 193 -10.29 1.26 -5.90
N VAL A 194 -9.35 1.46 -6.83
CA VAL A 194 -9.22 2.73 -7.57
C VAL A 194 -10.47 2.98 -8.42
N MET A 195 -10.91 2.00 -9.21
CA MET A 195 -12.10 2.16 -10.04
C MET A 195 -13.36 2.40 -9.20
N LEU A 196 -13.53 1.66 -8.11
CA LEU A 196 -14.68 1.80 -7.22
C LEU A 196 -14.70 3.17 -6.53
N ARG A 197 -13.54 3.67 -6.11
CA ARG A 197 -13.40 5.02 -5.55
C ARG A 197 -13.79 6.08 -6.57
N GLY A 198 -13.26 6.03 -7.80
CA GLY A 198 -13.62 6.96 -8.86
C GLY A 198 -15.12 6.97 -9.16
N LEU A 199 -15.75 5.78 -9.23
CA LEU A 199 -17.20 5.64 -9.39
C LEU A 199 -17.97 6.25 -8.23
N THR A 200 -17.50 6.03 -7.01
CA THR A 200 -18.14 6.54 -5.79
C THR A 200 -18.03 8.05 -5.69
N ASP A 201 -16.87 8.63 -6.02
CA ASP A 201 -16.66 10.08 -6.01
C ASP A 201 -17.55 10.74 -7.07
N ALA A 202 -17.62 10.18 -8.28
CA ALA A 202 -18.49 10.67 -9.35
C ALA A 202 -19.98 10.57 -9.01
N PHE A 203 -20.38 9.51 -8.29
CA PHE A 203 -21.74 9.33 -7.78
C PHE A 203 -22.07 10.34 -6.67
N ARG A 204 -21.17 10.52 -5.69
CA ARG A 204 -21.36 11.41 -4.53
C ARG A 204 -21.53 12.87 -4.93
N VAL A 205 -20.82 13.34 -5.96
CA VAL A 205 -21.01 14.69 -6.51
C VAL A 205 -22.46 14.92 -6.97
N ARG A 206 -23.16 13.85 -7.39
CA ARG A 206 -24.53 13.91 -7.90
C ARG A 206 -25.59 13.58 -6.85
N ASP A 207 -25.25 12.75 -5.85
CA ASP A 207 -26.12 12.45 -4.70
C ASP A 207 -26.14 13.60 -3.67
N THR A 208 -26.65 14.75 -4.10
CA THR A 208 -26.77 15.95 -3.27
C THR A 208 -27.65 15.75 -2.04
N THR A 209 -28.55 14.76 -2.08
CA THR A 209 -29.44 14.39 -0.98
C THR A 209 -28.85 13.36 -0.01
N MET A 210 -27.69 12.79 -0.33
CA MET A 210 -27.02 11.73 0.45
C MET A 210 -27.93 10.55 0.81
N ASN A 211 -28.87 10.20 -0.08
CA ASN A 211 -29.84 9.13 0.15
C ASN A 211 -29.48 7.84 -0.60
N GLY A 212 -28.35 7.82 -1.31
CA GLY A 212 -27.89 6.66 -2.08
C GLY A 212 -28.61 6.49 -3.41
N SER A 213 -29.32 7.51 -3.90
CA SER A 213 -30.06 7.47 -5.17
C SER A 213 -29.84 8.76 -5.96
N ILE A 214 -29.56 8.62 -7.26
CA ILE A 214 -29.46 9.76 -8.18
C ILE A 214 -30.43 9.58 -9.35
N THR A 215 -30.96 10.70 -9.86
CA THR A 215 -31.60 10.74 -11.17
C THR A 215 -30.63 11.39 -12.14
N ILE A 216 -30.28 10.68 -13.19
CA ILE A 216 -29.29 11.12 -14.18
C ILE A 216 -29.84 10.89 -15.58
N ASN A 217 -29.65 11.84 -16.48
CA ASN A 217 -30.02 11.66 -17.89
C ASN A 217 -28.95 10.81 -18.62
N TYR A 218 -29.26 10.40 -19.84
CA TYR A 218 -28.38 9.51 -20.61
C TYR A 218 -26.99 10.09 -20.87
N GLU A 219 -26.89 11.37 -21.27
CA GLU A 219 -25.61 12.01 -21.59
C GLU A 219 -24.74 12.17 -20.34
N ASP A 220 -25.34 12.61 -19.23
CA ASP A 220 -24.62 12.74 -17.95
C ASP A 220 -24.14 11.39 -17.44
N PHE A 221 -24.91 10.31 -17.67
CA PHE A 221 -24.48 8.95 -17.34
C PHE A 221 -23.30 8.51 -18.21
N MET A 222 -23.37 8.74 -19.53
CA MET A 222 -22.26 8.44 -20.44
C MET A 222 -20.99 9.22 -20.04
N CYS A 223 -21.11 10.53 -19.78
CA CYS A 223 -20.00 11.35 -19.30
C CYS A 223 -19.45 10.85 -17.97
N MET A 224 -20.31 10.50 -17.01
CA MET A 224 -19.88 9.96 -15.72
C MET A 224 -19.06 8.68 -15.87
N VAL A 225 -19.45 7.78 -16.77
CA VAL A 225 -18.73 6.52 -17.02
C VAL A 225 -17.44 6.77 -17.81
N LEU A 226 -17.46 7.62 -18.83
CA LEU A 226 -16.31 7.88 -19.70
C LEU A 226 -15.20 8.69 -19.01
N LEU A 227 -15.57 9.66 -18.17
CA LEU A 227 -14.62 10.46 -17.39
C LEU A 227 -14.02 9.69 -16.21
N ASN A 228 -14.63 8.56 -15.87
CA ASN A 228 -14.19 7.69 -14.79
C ASN A 228 -13.41 6.48 -15.31
N LYS A 229 -12.80 6.63 -16.49
CA LYS A 229 -11.67 5.77 -16.86
C LYS A 229 -10.57 6.00 -15.81
N PRO A 230 -10.04 4.93 -15.20
CA PRO A 230 -8.88 5.06 -14.34
C PRO A 230 -7.64 5.49 -15.13
#